data_AF-A0A9P5QNI6-F1
#
_entry.id   AF-A0A9P5QNI6-F1
#
_cell.length_a   1.000
_cell.length_b   1.000
_cell.length_c   1.000
_cell.angle_alpha   90.00
_cell.angle_beta   90.00
_cell.angle_gamma   90.00
#
_symmetry.space_group_name_H-M   'P 1'
#
loop_
_entity.id
_entity.type
_entity.pdbx_description
1 polymer ?
#
loop_
_entity_poly.entity_id
_entity_poly.type
_entity_poly.pdbx_seq_one_letter_code
_entity_poly.pdbx_strand_id
1 'polypeptide(L)'
;IVRENVHKSPPVTDPVSMAHSFIYAIRRKFVGKPVKVWVDGVPNIEKQKAHDERASTRQKQLTVLDGMISRISQFSDKARWTPGSCVEKADKLVGDLFIMDLDFRTKMVEVFKNEFPVELCNGEADTAIAQDHLKQPTITVDGRVLPRIAVSGDSDLLIYDSVKLLLRKMPKQDSFRLYRKKDVLAAMGFGSSTQLVLFGIISENDYTPHVKSFGFVTNLKIIHGMNDFHTSVEQLLQAYVDEVNTRLSKPSENIDISRFHASYKIFAKLDPTFSEDATPLSNNVYLD
;
A
#
# COMPACT_ATOMS: atom_id res chain seq x y z
N ILE A 1 -38.87 16.06 20.08
CA ILE A 1 -37.59 15.30 20.13
C ILE A 1 -37.13 15.13 18.68
N VAL A 2 -36.30 16.05 18.21
CA VAL A 2 -35.71 15.97 16.86
C VAL A 2 -34.59 14.94 16.95
N ARG A 3 -34.84 13.73 16.42
CA ARG A 3 -33.76 12.77 16.18
C ARG A 3 -33.11 13.17 14.86
N GLU A 4 -31.96 13.84 14.95
CA GLU A 4 -30.98 13.81 13.87
C GLU A 4 -30.60 12.35 13.64
N ASN A 5 -31.26 11.71 12.68
CA ASN A 5 -30.65 10.60 11.99
C ASN A 5 -29.51 11.22 11.19
N VAL A 6 -28.31 11.21 11.77
CA VAL A 6 -27.07 11.41 11.03
C VAL A 6 -27.01 10.26 10.02
N HIS A 7 -27.62 10.48 8.85
CA HIS A 7 -27.20 9.78 7.66
C HIS A 7 -25.71 10.04 7.57
N LYS A 8 -24.91 8.99 7.79
CA LYS A 8 -23.53 8.96 7.33
C LYS A 8 -23.58 9.51 5.92
N SER A 9 -22.91 10.63 5.70
CA SER A 9 -22.83 11.26 4.38
C SER A 9 -22.55 10.17 3.35
N PRO A 10 -23.19 10.20 2.17
CA PRO A 10 -22.88 9.25 1.11
C PRO A 10 -21.36 9.20 0.93
N PRO A 11 -20.78 8.05 0.56
CA PRO A 11 -19.37 7.99 0.22
C PRO A 11 -19.10 9.13 -0.76
N VAL A 12 -18.14 9.99 -0.44
CA VAL A 12 -17.85 11.16 -1.25
C VAL A 12 -17.41 10.65 -2.63
N THR A 13 -18.31 10.66 -3.60
CA THR A 13 -18.04 10.17 -4.98
C THR A 13 -17.44 11.25 -5.86
N ASP A 14 -17.31 12.47 -5.35
CA ASP A 14 -16.69 13.59 -6.04
C ASP A 14 -15.22 13.78 -5.62
N PRO A 15 -14.27 13.74 -6.57
CA PRO A 15 -12.84 13.90 -6.26
C PRO A 15 -12.51 15.24 -5.60
N VAL A 16 -13.21 16.33 -5.95
CA VAL A 16 -12.92 17.66 -5.42
C VAL A 16 -13.29 17.76 -3.93
N SER A 17 -14.50 17.34 -3.57
CA SER A 17 -14.97 17.27 -2.19
C SER A 17 -14.11 16.33 -1.33
N MET A 18 -13.67 15.20 -1.89
CA MET A 18 -12.76 14.28 -1.20
C MET A 18 -11.39 14.95 -0.96
N ALA A 19 -10.83 15.62 -1.96
CA ALA A 19 -9.56 16.34 -1.82
C ALA A 19 -9.64 17.44 -0.75
N HIS A 20 -10.70 18.25 -0.71
CA HIS A 20 -10.90 19.24 0.34
C HIS A 20 -10.98 18.62 1.74
N SER A 21 -11.66 17.48 1.86
CA SER A 21 -11.73 16.73 3.13
C SER A 21 -10.35 16.25 3.59
N PHE A 22 -9.52 15.75 2.66
CA PHE A 22 -8.13 15.40 2.96
C PHE A 22 -7.27 16.60 3.35
N ILE A 23 -7.37 17.71 2.62
CA ILE A 23 -6.65 18.95 2.91
C ILE A 23 -6.97 19.44 4.32
N TYR A 24 -8.26 19.48 4.67
CA TYR A 24 -8.70 19.84 6.01
C TYR A 24 -8.11 18.92 7.08
N ALA A 25 -8.12 17.61 6.85
CA ALA A 25 -7.54 16.63 7.76
C ALA A 25 -6.02 16.82 7.93
N ILE A 26 -5.28 17.01 6.84
CA ILE A 26 -3.83 17.23 6.85
C ILE A 26 -3.50 18.50 7.63
N ARG A 27 -4.15 19.62 7.30
CA ARG A 27 -3.95 20.91 7.98
C ARG A 27 -4.18 20.80 9.48
N ARG A 28 -5.27 20.14 9.88
CA ARG A 28 -5.62 19.96 11.28
C ARG A 28 -4.60 19.11 12.04
N LYS A 29 -4.04 18.07 11.41
CA LYS A 29 -3.10 17.14 12.07
C LYS A 29 -1.65 17.60 12.04
N PHE A 30 -1.24 18.35 11.01
CA PHE A 30 0.15 18.73 10.76
C PHE A 30 0.34 20.26 10.75
N VAL A 31 -0.36 20.96 11.65
CA VAL A 31 -0.33 22.43 11.76
C VAL A 31 1.11 22.95 11.82
N GLY A 32 1.44 23.87 10.91
CA GLY A 32 2.76 24.53 10.86
C GLY A 32 3.91 23.60 10.47
N LYS A 33 3.64 22.41 9.91
CA LYS A 33 4.67 21.51 9.41
C LYS A 33 4.72 21.54 7.88
N PRO A 34 5.91 21.55 7.27
CA PRO A 34 6.03 21.37 5.83
C PRO A 34 5.55 19.97 5.46
N VAL A 35 4.57 19.90 4.56
CA VAL A 35 4.00 18.64 4.07
C VAL A 35 4.13 18.62 2.55
N LYS A 36 4.62 17.50 2.00
CA LYS A 36 4.53 17.17 0.58
C LYS A 36 3.64 15.94 0.44
N VAL A 37 2.80 15.92 -0.58
CA VAL A 37 1.85 14.82 -0.85
C VAL A 37 2.30 14.07 -2.10
N TRP A 38 2.26 12.74 -2.04
CA TRP A 38 2.47 11.87 -3.20
C TRP A 38 1.18 11.11 -3.47
N VAL A 39 0.81 11.03 -4.75
CA VAL A 39 -0.40 10.34 -5.22
C VAL A 39 0.02 9.29 -6.24
N ASP A 40 -0.48 8.06 -6.09
CA ASP A 40 -0.19 6.96 -7.02
C ASP A 40 -0.56 7.32 -8.46
N GLY A 41 0.33 6.99 -9.38
CA GLY A 41 0.10 7.06 -10.82
C GLY A 41 -0.46 5.77 -11.38
N VAL A 42 -0.08 5.49 -12.63
CA VAL A 42 -0.37 4.20 -13.27
C VAL A 42 0.50 3.12 -12.63
N PRO A 43 -0.05 1.95 -12.26
CA PRO A 43 0.73 0.88 -11.65
C PRO A 43 1.90 0.40 -12.50
N ASN A 44 2.96 -0.06 -11.85
CA ASN A 44 4.12 -0.66 -12.50
C ASN A 44 3.77 -2.07 -13.01
N ILE A 45 4.51 -2.55 -14.02
CA ILE A 45 4.31 -3.89 -14.60
C ILE A 45 4.43 -4.98 -13.52
N GLU A 46 5.37 -4.81 -12.60
CA GLU A 46 5.63 -5.75 -11.52
C GLU A 46 4.41 -5.99 -10.61
N LYS A 47 3.45 -5.05 -10.58
CA LYS A 47 2.24 -5.11 -9.75
C LYS A 47 0.99 -5.55 -10.53
N GLN A 48 1.11 -5.82 -11.83
CA GLN A 48 -0.04 -6.13 -12.69
C GLN A 48 -0.86 -7.32 -12.14
N LYS A 49 -0.17 -8.38 -11.69
CA LYS A 49 -0.83 -9.55 -11.09
C LYS A 49 -1.69 -9.18 -9.88
N ALA A 50 -1.15 -8.38 -8.95
CA ALA A 50 -1.90 -7.91 -7.78
C ALA A 50 -3.10 -7.06 -8.19
N HIS A 51 -2.97 -6.26 -9.26
CA HIS A 51 -4.09 -5.51 -9.83
C HIS A 51 -5.17 -6.42 -10.42
N ASP A 52 -4.79 -7.45 -11.17
CA ASP A 52 -5.71 -8.42 -11.77
C ASP A 52 -6.46 -9.23 -10.70
N GLU A 53 -5.77 -9.65 -9.63
CA GLU A 53 -6.38 -10.34 -8.49
C GLU A 53 -7.39 -9.45 -7.75
N ARG A 54 -7.04 -8.16 -7.55
CA ARG A 54 -7.96 -7.18 -6.97
C ARG A 54 -9.15 -6.94 -7.91
N ALA A 55 -8.95 -6.87 -9.23
CA ALA A 55 -10.03 -6.75 -10.20
C ALA A 55 -10.98 -7.96 -10.19
N SER A 56 -10.43 -9.17 -10.14
CA SER A 56 -11.21 -10.41 -10.01
C SER A 56 -12.04 -10.43 -8.72
N THR A 57 -11.45 -10.01 -7.60
CA THR A 57 -12.15 -9.91 -6.31
C THR A 57 -13.30 -8.91 -6.38
N ARG A 58 -13.07 -7.74 -6.98
CA ARG A 58 -14.12 -6.73 -7.18
C ARG A 58 -15.25 -7.24 -8.06
N GLN A 59 -14.96 -7.94 -9.16
CA GLN A 59 -16.00 -8.50 -10.02
C GLN A 59 -16.90 -9.47 -9.24
N LYS A 60 -16.32 -10.30 -8.37
CA LYS A 60 -17.09 -11.19 -7.49
C LYS A 60 -17.94 -10.40 -6.49
N GLN A 61 -17.39 -9.34 -5.90
CA GLN A 61 -18.12 -8.47 -4.97
C GLN A 61 -19.28 -7.74 -5.66
N LEU A 62 -19.11 -7.31 -6.91
CA LEU A 62 -20.16 -6.69 -7.71
C LEU A 62 -21.33 -7.65 -7.94
N THR A 63 -21.05 -8.90 -8.34
CA THR A 63 -22.09 -9.93 -8.46
C THR A 63 -22.84 -10.17 -7.14
N VAL A 64 -22.14 -10.12 -6.00
CA VAL A 64 -22.80 -10.24 -4.68
C VAL A 64 -23.68 -9.01 -4.39
N LEU A 65 -23.21 -7.81 -4.74
CA LEU A 65 -23.97 -6.57 -4.58
C LEU A 65 -25.25 -6.59 -5.44
N ASP A 66 -25.16 -6.99 -6.70
CA ASP A 66 -26.33 -7.13 -7.60
C ASP A 66 -27.39 -8.07 -7.02
N GLY A 67 -26.95 -9.18 -6.43
CA GLY A 67 -27.83 -10.10 -5.72
C GLY A 67 -28.49 -9.47 -4.48
N MET A 68 -27.77 -8.61 -3.76
CA MET A 68 -28.32 -7.87 -2.61
C MET A 68 -29.33 -6.82 -3.06
N ILE A 69 -29.03 -6.04 -4.09
CA ILE A 69 -29.93 -5.04 -4.67
C ILE A 69 -31.20 -5.72 -5.17
N SER A 70 -31.08 -6.80 -5.93
CA SER A 70 -32.23 -7.58 -6.41
C SER A 70 -33.12 -8.06 -5.25
N ARG A 71 -32.51 -8.50 -4.14
CA ARG A 71 -33.25 -8.93 -2.95
C ARG A 71 -33.96 -7.77 -2.25
N ILE A 72 -33.32 -6.61 -2.17
CA ILE A 72 -33.91 -5.37 -1.63
C ILE A 72 -35.13 -4.98 -2.48
N SER A 73 -35.00 -4.98 -3.80
CA SER A 73 -36.12 -4.70 -4.72
C SER A 73 -37.27 -5.68 -4.53
N GLN A 74 -37.00 -6.99 -4.42
CA GLN A 74 -38.05 -7.98 -4.17
C GLN A 74 -38.80 -7.78 -2.85
N PHE A 75 -38.13 -7.29 -1.80
CA PHE A 75 -38.81 -6.93 -0.54
C PHE A 75 -39.70 -5.71 -0.75
N SER A 76 -39.19 -4.68 -1.43
CA SER A 76 -39.94 -3.48 -1.79
C SER A 76 -41.20 -3.81 -2.60
N ASP A 77 -41.06 -4.62 -3.66
CA ASP A 77 -42.17 -5.03 -4.54
C ASP A 77 -43.27 -5.81 -3.80
N LYS A 78 -42.87 -6.55 -2.77
CA LYS A 78 -43.80 -7.31 -1.91
C LYS A 78 -44.33 -6.47 -0.73
N ALA A 79 -44.06 -5.17 -0.69
CA ALA A 79 -44.36 -4.27 0.42
C ALA A 79 -43.87 -4.80 1.78
N ARG A 80 -42.71 -5.46 1.78
CA ARG A 80 -42.07 -6.03 2.96
C ARG A 80 -40.86 -5.19 3.36
N TRP A 81 -40.62 -5.13 4.67
CA TRP A 81 -39.40 -4.52 5.20
C TRP A 81 -38.16 -5.31 4.79
N THR A 82 -37.18 -4.60 4.23
CA THR A 82 -35.84 -5.15 3.99
C THR A 82 -35.12 -5.38 5.32
N PRO A 83 -34.55 -6.58 5.55
CA PRO A 83 -33.73 -6.83 6.74
C PRO A 83 -32.53 -5.88 6.80
N GLY A 84 -32.26 -5.28 7.97
CA GLY A 84 -31.15 -4.34 8.15
C GLY A 84 -29.78 -4.92 7.76
N SER A 85 -29.54 -6.21 8.03
CA SER A 85 -28.31 -6.92 7.64
C SER A 85 -28.09 -6.98 6.12
N CYS A 86 -29.16 -6.92 5.33
CA CYS A 86 -29.08 -6.84 3.87
C CYS A 86 -28.56 -5.46 3.43
N VAL A 87 -29.06 -4.39 4.06
CA VAL A 87 -28.66 -3.00 3.79
C VAL A 87 -27.23 -2.76 4.25
N GLU A 88 -26.85 -3.21 5.45
CA GLU A 88 -25.49 -3.08 5.97
C GLU A 88 -24.46 -3.81 5.10
N LYS A 89 -24.82 -4.99 4.58
CA LYS A 89 -23.94 -5.74 3.67
C LYS A 89 -23.82 -5.05 2.32
N ALA A 90 -24.91 -4.49 1.78
CA ALA A 90 -24.89 -3.72 0.54
C ALA A 90 -24.03 -2.45 0.70
N ASP A 91 -24.23 -1.68 1.77
CA ASP A 91 -23.45 -0.48 2.10
C ASP A 91 -21.94 -0.79 2.19
N LYS A 92 -21.59 -1.89 2.88
CA LYS A 92 -20.19 -2.34 2.94
C LYS A 92 -19.64 -2.67 1.55
N LEU A 93 -20.39 -3.40 0.73
CA LEU A 93 -19.94 -3.78 -0.62
C LEU A 93 -19.76 -2.55 -1.53
N VAL A 94 -20.64 -1.56 -1.45
CA VAL A 94 -20.49 -0.29 -2.17
C VAL A 94 -19.17 0.40 -1.77
N GLY A 95 -18.86 0.44 -0.47
CA GLY A 95 -17.59 0.96 0.01
C GLY A 95 -16.37 0.17 -0.51
N ASP A 96 -16.42 -1.16 -0.49
CA ASP A 96 -15.34 -2.04 -0.94
C ASP A 96 -15.11 -1.97 -2.47
N LEU A 97 -16.13 -1.57 -3.24
CA LEU A 97 -16.07 -1.44 -4.70
C LEU A 97 -15.57 -0.07 -5.18
N PHE A 98 -15.47 0.93 -4.30
CA PHE A 98 -14.98 2.25 -4.68
C PHE A 98 -13.52 2.19 -5.16
N ILE A 99 -13.24 2.86 -6.28
CA ILE A 99 -11.90 2.96 -6.87
C ILE A 99 -11.61 4.43 -7.14
N MET A 100 -10.47 4.91 -6.63
CA MET A 100 -9.88 6.16 -7.11
C MET A 100 -9.09 5.83 -8.37
N ASP A 101 -9.69 5.96 -9.54
CA ASP A 101 -9.00 5.76 -10.81
C ASP A 101 -8.03 6.92 -11.13
N LEU A 102 -7.37 6.87 -12.28
CA LEU A 102 -6.40 7.89 -12.66
C LEU A 102 -7.03 9.27 -12.85
N ASP A 103 -8.23 9.35 -13.43
CA ASP A 103 -8.94 10.62 -13.63
C ASP A 103 -9.34 11.24 -12.28
N PHE A 104 -9.88 10.42 -11.37
CA PHE A 104 -10.23 10.80 -10.01
C PHE A 104 -8.99 11.33 -9.27
N ARG A 105 -7.87 10.59 -9.31
CA ARG A 105 -6.62 11.01 -8.68
C ARG A 105 -6.07 12.30 -9.29
N THR A 106 -6.16 12.46 -10.62
CA THR A 106 -5.71 13.68 -11.31
C THR A 106 -6.50 14.90 -10.85
N LYS A 107 -7.84 14.80 -10.80
CA LYS A 107 -8.71 15.87 -10.28
C LYS A 107 -8.41 16.19 -8.82
N MET A 108 -8.15 15.19 -7.98
CA MET A 108 -7.72 15.44 -6.60
C MET A 108 -6.39 16.20 -6.54
N VAL A 109 -5.41 15.83 -7.37
CA VAL A 109 -4.10 16.46 -7.42
C VAL A 109 -4.22 17.94 -7.80
N GLU A 110 -5.09 18.30 -8.73
CA GLU A 110 -5.35 19.70 -9.09
C GLU A 110 -5.81 20.54 -7.89
N VAL A 111 -6.66 19.97 -7.04
CA VAL A 111 -7.10 20.64 -5.80
C VAL A 111 -5.96 20.71 -4.78
N PHE A 112 -5.18 19.64 -4.61
CA PHE A 112 -4.04 19.61 -3.68
C PHE A 112 -2.95 20.64 -4.02
N LYS A 113 -2.69 20.88 -5.32
CA LYS A 113 -1.65 21.83 -5.78
C LYS A 113 -1.83 23.24 -5.24
N ASN A 114 -3.07 23.62 -4.93
CA ASN A 114 -3.38 24.94 -4.36
C ASN A 114 -2.92 25.08 -2.91
N GLU A 115 -2.63 23.96 -2.22
CA GLU A 115 -2.45 23.93 -0.77
C GLU A 115 -1.13 23.29 -0.33
N PHE A 116 -0.62 22.31 -1.08
CA PHE A 116 0.62 21.60 -0.77
C PHE A 116 1.45 21.35 -2.04
N PRO A 117 2.78 21.26 -1.92
CA PRO A 117 3.59 20.55 -2.90
C PRO A 117 3.03 19.13 -3.07
N VAL A 118 2.59 18.80 -4.29
CA VAL A 118 2.01 17.50 -4.60
C VAL A 118 2.61 16.94 -5.89
N GLU A 119 2.80 15.63 -5.91
CA GLU A 119 3.35 14.89 -7.03
C GLU A 119 2.41 13.73 -7.39
N LEU A 120 1.92 13.72 -8.63
CA LEU A 120 1.33 12.52 -9.22
C LEU A 120 2.49 11.66 -9.72
N CYS A 121 2.71 10.52 -9.07
CA CYS A 121 3.88 9.69 -9.31
C CYS A 121 3.81 9.02 -10.69
N ASN A 122 4.96 8.75 -11.29
CA ASN A 122 5.04 7.69 -12.29
C ASN A 122 5.18 6.37 -11.52
N GLY A 123 4.10 5.58 -11.44
CA GLY A 123 4.07 4.38 -10.58
C GLY A 123 3.52 4.61 -9.18
N GLU A 124 4.13 3.93 -8.22
CA GLU A 124 3.70 3.92 -6.83
C GLU A 124 4.33 5.07 -6.03
N ALA A 125 3.50 5.70 -5.19
CA ALA A 125 3.90 6.75 -4.27
C ALA A 125 4.96 6.26 -3.27
N ASP A 126 4.91 4.99 -2.85
CA ASP A 126 5.87 4.44 -1.90
C ASP A 126 7.31 4.49 -2.42
N THR A 127 7.51 4.13 -3.70
CA THR A 127 8.82 4.21 -4.35
C THR A 127 9.28 5.67 -4.49
N ALA A 128 8.39 6.58 -4.88
CA ALA A 128 8.70 8.01 -5.00
C ALA A 128 9.08 8.63 -3.64
N ILE A 129 8.35 8.27 -2.57
CA ILE A 129 8.64 8.68 -1.20
C ILE A 129 10.01 8.14 -0.77
N ALA A 130 10.32 6.87 -1.06
CA ALA A 130 11.60 6.27 -0.74
C ALA A 130 12.77 6.93 -1.50
N GLN A 131 12.60 7.25 -2.78
CA GLN A 131 13.58 7.99 -3.58
C GLN A 131 13.79 9.42 -3.06
N ASP A 132 12.72 10.10 -2.67
CA ASP A 132 12.80 11.44 -2.07
C ASP A 132 13.53 11.42 -0.73
N HIS A 133 13.26 10.42 0.14
CA HIS A 133 13.99 10.21 1.39
C HIS A 133 15.47 9.86 1.17
N LEU A 134 15.80 9.17 0.08
CA LEU A 134 17.19 8.87 -0.28
C LEU A 134 17.93 10.15 -0.69
N LYS A 135 17.31 10.97 -1.53
CA LYS A 135 17.90 12.23 -2.03
C LYS A 135 17.97 13.31 -0.93
N GLN A 136 16.97 13.35 -0.05
CA GLN A 136 16.80 14.37 0.97
C GLN A 136 16.39 13.69 2.29
N PRO A 137 17.32 13.08 3.05
CA PRO A 137 16.97 12.36 4.28
C PRO A 137 16.51 13.28 5.42
N THR A 138 16.83 14.57 5.33
CA THR A 138 16.52 15.58 6.35
C THR A 138 15.84 16.80 5.74
N ILE A 139 15.19 17.59 6.59
CA ILE A 139 14.60 18.87 6.26
C ILE A 139 15.01 19.91 7.30
N THR A 140 15.25 21.15 6.87
CA THR A 140 15.51 22.26 7.79
C THR A 140 14.22 22.98 8.10
N VAL A 141 13.84 23.03 9.38
CA VAL A 141 12.67 23.76 9.88
C VAL A 141 13.13 24.65 11.02
N ASP A 142 12.89 25.96 10.92
CA ASP A 142 13.29 26.96 11.92
C ASP A 142 14.78 26.86 12.32
N GLY A 143 15.66 26.66 11.33
CA GLY A 143 17.10 26.51 11.53
C GLY A 143 17.55 25.16 12.12
N ARG A 144 16.63 24.21 12.33
CA ARG A 144 16.94 22.86 12.83
C ARG A 144 16.86 21.83 11.73
N VAL A 145 17.90 21.00 11.62
CA VAL A 145 17.92 19.84 10.72
C VAL A 145 17.20 18.67 11.39
N LEU A 146 16.09 18.24 10.82
CA LEU A 146 15.25 17.16 11.33
C LEU A 146 15.16 16.01 10.31
N PRO A 147 15.05 14.75 10.77
CA PRO A 147 14.80 13.64 9.86
C PRO A 147 13.40 13.78 9.25
N ARG A 148 13.26 13.38 7.98
CA ARG A 148 11.94 13.28 7.35
C ARG A 148 11.18 12.07 7.89
N ILE A 149 9.85 12.17 7.83
CA ILE A 149 8.92 11.17 8.32
C ILE A 149 7.96 10.85 7.17
N ALA A 150 7.92 9.59 6.75
CA ALA A 150 6.88 9.10 5.86
C ALA A 150 5.58 8.95 6.64
N VAL A 151 4.44 9.36 6.06
CA VAL A 151 3.12 9.20 6.67
C VAL A 151 2.28 8.32 5.75
N SER A 152 1.96 7.11 6.18
CA SER A 152 1.17 6.17 5.36
C SER A 152 0.47 5.13 6.22
N GLY A 153 -0.58 4.53 5.65
CA GLY A 153 -1.16 3.30 6.18
C GLY A 153 -0.30 2.07 5.89
N ASP A 154 0.53 2.12 4.84
CA ASP A 154 1.33 1.00 4.37
C ASP A 154 2.59 0.78 5.22
N SER A 155 2.84 -0.47 5.62
CA SER A 155 4.05 -0.85 6.34
C SER A 155 5.24 -1.11 5.43
N ASP A 156 5.01 -1.37 4.15
CA ASP A 156 6.06 -1.74 3.20
C ASP A 156 7.04 -0.59 2.96
N LEU A 157 6.63 0.64 3.27
CA LEU A 157 7.51 1.79 3.35
C LEU A 157 8.74 1.57 4.25
N LEU A 158 8.62 0.78 5.32
CA LEU A 158 9.76 0.48 6.19
C LEU A 158 10.74 -0.53 5.57
N ILE A 159 10.36 -1.25 4.52
CA ILE A 159 11.25 -2.17 3.82
C ILE A 159 12.34 -1.35 3.09
N TYR A 160 11.97 -0.28 2.38
CA TYR A 160 12.92 0.58 1.66
C TYR A 160 13.97 1.17 2.59
N ASP A 161 15.26 0.94 2.31
CA ASP A 161 16.33 1.34 3.24
C ASP A 161 16.24 2.83 3.64
N SER A 162 16.01 3.72 2.67
CA SER A 162 15.98 5.18 2.85
C SER A 162 14.95 5.69 3.86
N VAL A 163 13.83 5.00 4.04
CA VAL A 163 12.77 5.40 4.98
C VAL A 163 13.14 4.94 6.39
N LYS A 164 13.49 5.88 7.27
CA LYS A 164 13.89 5.56 8.66
C LYS A 164 12.77 5.75 9.69
N LEU A 165 11.76 6.56 9.37
CA LEU A 165 10.65 6.93 10.24
C LEU A 165 9.33 6.82 9.47
N LEU A 166 8.38 6.05 9.99
CA LEU A 166 7.04 5.90 9.42
C LEU A 166 5.99 6.23 10.48
N LEU A 167 5.12 7.19 10.19
CA LEU A 167 3.99 7.56 11.02
C LEU A 167 2.72 6.91 10.45
N ARG A 168 2.14 5.95 11.17
CA ARG A 168 0.93 5.24 10.74
C ARG A 168 -0.28 5.67 11.55
N LYS A 169 -1.42 5.86 10.88
CA LYS A 169 -2.71 6.05 11.55
C LYS A 169 -3.18 4.73 12.14
N MET A 170 -3.66 4.74 13.37
CA MET A 170 -4.22 3.55 14.01
C MET A 170 -5.70 3.39 13.61
N PRO A 171 -6.14 2.28 13.00
CA PRO A 171 -7.48 2.18 12.39
C PRO A 171 -8.67 2.45 13.34
N LYS A 172 -8.50 2.25 14.64
CA LYS A 172 -9.55 2.38 15.66
C LYS A 172 -9.34 3.57 16.61
N GLN A 173 -8.28 4.36 16.42
CA GLN A 173 -7.95 5.48 17.27
C GLN A 173 -7.73 6.70 16.37
N ASP A 174 -8.16 7.90 16.78
CA ASP A 174 -7.77 9.14 16.10
C ASP A 174 -6.31 9.54 16.45
N SER A 175 -5.44 8.52 16.53
CA SER A 175 -4.05 8.61 16.96
C SER A 175 -3.12 8.06 15.88
N PHE A 176 -1.87 8.52 15.95
CA PHE A 176 -0.79 8.05 15.11
C PHE A 176 0.24 7.34 15.96
N ARG A 177 0.89 6.33 15.38
CA ARG A 177 2.05 5.67 15.97
C ARG A 177 3.26 5.88 15.08
N LEU A 178 4.34 6.37 15.68
CA LEU A 178 5.63 6.49 15.02
C LEU A 178 6.39 5.18 15.13
N TYR A 179 6.71 4.59 13.99
CA TYR A 179 7.58 3.44 13.85
C TYR A 179 8.96 3.94 13.44
N ARG A 180 9.96 3.64 14.26
CA ARG A 180 11.36 3.90 13.90
C ARG A 180 11.94 2.60 13.37
N LYS A 181 12.58 2.65 12.20
CA LYS A 181 13.17 1.45 11.57
C LYS A 181 14.09 0.70 12.54
N LYS A 182 14.92 1.40 13.30
CA LYS A 182 15.80 0.79 14.30
C LYS A 182 15.05 -0.06 15.34
N ASP A 183 13.85 0.36 15.75
CA ASP A 183 13.06 -0.35 16.76
C ASP A 183 12.43 -1.60 16.11
N VAL A 184 12.08 -1.53 14.83
CA VAL A 184 11.61 -2.68 14.03
C VAL A 184 12.73 -3.70 13.84
N LEU A 185 13.95 -3.25 13.49
CA LEU A 185 15.12 -4.12 13.37
C LEU A 185 15.39 -4.85 14.69
N ALA A 186 15.39 -4.12 15.81
CA ALA A 186 15.58 -4.71 17.13
C ALA A 186 14.48 -5.73 17.48
N ALA A 187 13.21 -5.40 17.20
CA ALA A 187 12.08 -6.30 17.45
C ALA A 187 12.13 -7.57 16.59
N MET A 188 12.69 -7.47 15.38
CA MET A 188 12.86 -8.60 14.47
C MET A 188 14.18 -9.35 14.69
N GLY A 189 15.09 -8.87 15.53
CA GLY A 189 16.42 -9.44 15.72
C GLY A 189 17.33 -9.28 14.49
N PHE A 190 17.12 -8.24 13.68
CA PHE A 190 17.99 -7.90 12.54
C PHE A 190 19.10 -6.96 12.96
N GLY A 191 20.34 -7.27 12.54
CA GLY A 191 21.52 -6.44 12.74
C GLY A 191 21.62 -5.28 11.74
N SER A 192 20.96 -5.38 10.59
CA SER A 192 21.03 -4.34 9.55
C SER A 192 19.70 -4.10 8.83
N SER A 193 19.58 -2.91 8.23
CA SER A 193 18.44 -2.61 7.34
C SER A 193 18.45 -3.48 6.07
N THR A 194 19.63 -3.94 5.63
CA THR A 194 19.79 -4.86 4.50
C THR A 194 19.07 -6.18 4.73
N GLN A 195 19.10 -6.72 5.95
CA GLN A 195 18.34 -7.91 6.32
C GLN A 195 16.83 -7.67 6.28
N LEU A 196 16.35 -6.48 6.68
CA LEU A 196 14.94 -6.12 6.56
C LEU A 196 14.50 -5.97 5.10
N VAL A 197 15.36 -5.39 4.24
CA VAL A 197 15.11 -5.33 2.79
C VAL A 197 15.03 -6.72 2.20
N LEU A 198 16.01 -7.60 2.50
CA LEU A 198 15.96 -9.00 2.08
C LEU A 198 14.65 -9.64 2.54
N PHE A 199 14.29 -9.46 3.81
CA PHE A 199 13.08 -10.03 4.38
C PHE A 199 11.81 -9.59 3.63
N GLY A 200 11.70 -8.30 3.27
CA GLY A 200 10.60 -7.80 2.45
C GLY A 200 10.57 -8.40 1.05
N ILE A 201 11.74 -8.61 0.43
CA ILE A 201 11.87 -9.22 -0.91
C ILE A 201 11.41 -10.68 -0.94
N ILE A 202 11.80 -11.47 0.06
CA ILE A 202 11.55 -12.92 0.08
C ILE A 202 10.21 -13.30 0.72
N SER A 203 9.66 -12.40 1.53
CA SER A 203 8.33 -12.55 2.09
C SER A 203 7.29 -12.25 1.02
N GLU A 204 6.10 -12.81 1.18
CA GLU A 204 4.99 -12.54 0.28
C GLU A 204 4.71 -11.04 0.23
N ASN A 205 4.82 -10.46 -0.96
CA ASN A 205 4.58 -9.06 -1.22
C ASN A 205 3.84 -8.90 -2.56
N ASP A 206 3.47 -7.67 -2.89
CA ASP A 206 2.69 -7.34 -4.09
C ASP A 206 3.39 -7.69 -5.43
N TYR A 207 4.71 -7.91 -5.44
CA TYR A 207 5.53 -8.17 -6.62
C TYR A 207 5.98 -9.62 -6.75
N THR A 208 6.21 -10.31 -5.63
CA THR A 208 6.74 -11.68 -5.64
C THR A 208 6.13 -12.51 -4.52
N PRO A 209 5.56 -13.69 -4.84
CA PRO A 209 5.11 -14.61 -3.81
C PRO A 209 6.31 -15.27 -3.13
N HIS A 210 6.16 -15.56 -1.84
CA HIS A 210 7.13 -16.34 -1.09
C HIS A 210 7.35 -17.73 -1.72
N VAL A 211 8.45 -18.39 -1.36
CA VAL A 211 8.73 -19.78 -1.79
C VAL A 211 7.78 -20.70 -1.04
N LYS A 212 7.09 -21.61 -1.73
CA LYS A 212 6.16 -22.55 -1.08
C LYS A 212 6.85 -23.28 0.07
N SER A 213 6.18 -23.33 1.24
CA SER A 213 6.70 -23.88 2.50
C SER A 213 7.69 -22.99 3.27
N PHE A 214 8.09 -21.85 2.71
CA PHE A 214 8.97 -20.85 3.35
C PHE A 214 8.18 -19.57 3.64
N GLY A 215 7.29 -19.67 4.64
CA GLY A 215 6.54 -18.53 5.13
C GLY A 215 7.37 -17.60 6.01
N PHE A 216 6.71 -16.57 6.54
CA PHE A 216 7.29 -15.50 7.35
C PHE A 216 8.28 -15.98 8.42
N VAL A 217 7.88 -16.95 9.25
CA VAL A 217 8.71 -17.45 10.37
C VAL A 217 9.93 -18.23 9.86
N THR A 218 9.78 -19.01 8.79
CA THR A 218 10.88 -19.79 8.22
C THR A 218 11.91 -18.87 7.60
N ASN A 219 11.47 -17.87 6.85
CA ASN A 219 12.34 -16.85 6.25
C ASN A 219 13.10 -16.07 7.32
N LEU A 220 12.41 -15.67 8.40
CA LEU A 220 13.04 -14.98 9.52
C LEU A 220 14.18 -15.82 10.14
N LYS A 221 13.93 -17.11 10.39
CA LYS A 221 14.96 -18.03 10.92
C LYS A 221 16.15 -18.21 9.99
N ILE A 222 15.91 -18.26 8.68
CA ILE A 222 16.98 -18.37 7.69
C ILE A 222 17.85 -17.11 7.72
N ILE A 223 17.26 -15.92 7.74
CA ILE A 223 18.00 -14.65 7.83
C ILE A 223 18.80 -14.56 9.13
N HIS A 224 18.24 -15.00 10.26
CA HIS A 224 18.98 -15.03 11.54
C HIS A 224 20.19 -15.97 11.51
N GLY A 225 20.18 -16.99 10.66
CA GLY A 225 21.31 -17.90 10.46
C GLY A 225 22.36 -17.37 9.48
N MET A 226 22.11 -16.25 8.79
CA MET A 226 23.08 -15.66 7.86
C MET A 226 24.11 -14.84 8.60
N ASN A 227 25.38 -14.96 8.20
CA ASN A 227 26.47 -14.19 8.78
C ASN A 227 26.45 -12.71 8.34
N ASP A 228 26.94 -11.84 9.22
CA ASP A 228 27.06 -10.39 9.01
C ASP A 228 28.09 -9.97 7.93
N PHE A 229 28.83 -10.92 7.34
CA PHE A 229 29.78 -10.64 6.26
C PHE A 229 29.10 -10.24 4.94
N HIS A 230 27.82 -10.53 4.77
CA HIS A 230 27.06 -10.10 3.61
C HIS A 230 26.70 -8.62 3.75
N THR A 231 27.33 -7.78 2.94
CA THR A 231 27.21 -6.32 3.05
C THR A 231 26.10 -5.74 2.16
N SER A 232 25.66 -6.50 1.16
CA SER A 232 24.64 -6.07 0.20
C SER A 232 23.40 -6.98 0.21
N VAL A 233 22.27 -6.42 -0.24
CA VAL A 233 21.01 -7.18 -0.40
C VAL A 233 21.20 -8.33 -1.39
N GLU A 234 22.00 -8.12 -2.45
CA GLU A 234 22.28 -9.13 -3.47
C GLU A 234 23.02 -10.33 -2.91
N GLN A 235 24.06 -10.09 -2.09
CA GLN A 235 24.82 -11.14 -1.42
C GLN A 235 23.93 -11.93 -0.45
N LEU A 236 23.12 -11.23 0.34
CA LEU A 236 22.16 -11.86 1.26
C LEU A 236 21.08 -12.66 0.50
N LEU A 237 20.60 -12.16 -0.62
CA LEU A 237 19.61 -12.84 -1.45
C LEU A 237 20.17 -14.10 -2.10
N GLN A 238 21.42 -14.08 -2.57
CA GLN A 238 22.08 -15.28 -3.08
C GLN A 238 22.26 -16.32 -1.97
N ALA A 239 22.76 -15.92 -0.80
CA ALA A 239 22.91 -16.82 0.35
C ALA A 239 21.56 -17.42 0.80
N TYR A 240 20.48 -16.63 0.74
CA TYR A 240 19.12 -17.11 0.97
C TYR A 240 18.71 -18.19 -0.03
N VAL A 241 18.92 -17.97 -1.32
CA VAL A 241 18.57 -18.93 -2.38
C VAL A 241 19.34 -20.23 -2.18
N ASP A 242 20.64 -20.17 -1.86
CA ASP A 242 21.48 -21.34 -1.62
C ASP A 242 21.00 -22.16 -0.41
N GLU A 243 20.63 -21.48 0.68
CA GLU A 243 20.08 -22.12 1.88
C GLU A 243 18.70 -22.75 1.62
N VAL A 244 17.83 -22.06 0.88
CA VAL A 244 16.52 -22.61 0.49
C VAL A 244 16.69 -23.84 -0.37
N ASN A 245 17.57 -23.80 -1.38
CA ASN A 245 17.86 -24.94 -2.25
C ASN A 245 18.45 -26.12 -1.50
N THR A 246 19.24 -25.88 -0.45
CA THR A 246 19.75 -26.94 0.44
C THR A 246 18.63 -27.61 1.25
N ARG A 247 17.58 -26.85 1.60
CA ARG A 247 16.42 -27.37 2.36
C ARG A 247 15.33 -27.99 1.48
N LEU A 248 15.31 -27.65 0.20
CA LEU A 248 14.39 -28.25 -0.77
C LEU A 248 14.82 -29.69 -1.04
N SER A 249 13.87 -30.62 -0.95
CA SER A 249 14.17 -32.05 -1.05
C SER A 249 14.40 -32.54 -2.48
N LYS A 250 14.05 -31.74 -3.49
CA LYS A 250 14.13 -32.11 -4.91
C LYS A 250 14.84 -31.03 -5.71
N PRO A 251 15.86 -31.38 -6.53
CA PRO A 251 16.53 -30.44 -7.41
C PRO A 251 15.59 -29.74 -8.40
N SER A 252 14.48 -30.38 -8.80
CA SER A 252 13.46 -29.79 -9.67
C SER A 252 12.68 -28.64 -9.04
N GLU A 253 12.75 -28.50 -7.72
CA GLU A 253 12.10 -27.42 -6.97
C GLU A 253 13.06 -26.26 -6.71
N ASN A 254 14.34 -26.40 -7.09
CA ASN A 254 15.34 -25.38 -6.89
C ASN A 254 14.89 -24.06 -7.52
N ILE A 255 15.14 -22.99 -6.78
CA ILE A 255 14.86 -21.63 -7.19
C ILE A 255 16.15 -20.91 -7.58
N ASP A 256 15.97 -19.85 -8.34
CA ASP A 256 17.03 -18.94 -8.75
C ASP A 256 16.72 -17.52 -8.26
N ILE A 257 17.74 -16.68 -8.15
CA ILE A 257 17.62 -15.27 -7.73
C ILE A 257 16.65 -14.47 -8.61
N SER A 258 16.55 -14.82 -9.90
CA SER A 258 15.61 -14.21 -10.85
C SER A 258 14.15 -14.30 -10.40
N ARG A 259 13.79 -15.27 -9.55
CA ARG A 259 12.47 -15.36 -8.91
C ARG A 259 12.09 -14.07 -8.19
N PHE A 260 13.08 -13.43 -7.55
CA PHE A 260 12.88 -12.24 -6.73
C PHE A 260 13.23 -10.94 -7.45
N HIS A 261 13.50 -11.00 -8.77
CA HIS A 261 13.99 -9.86 -9.54
C HIS A 261 13.08 -8.63 -9.40
N ALA A 262 11.76 -8.79 -9.53
CA ALA A 262 10.81 -7.70 -9.40
C ALA A 262 10.87 -7.02 -8.02
N SER A 263 10.74 -7.80 -6.94
CA SER A 263 10.84 -7.29 -5.57
C SER A 263 12.19 -6.64 -5.27
N TYR A 264 13.28 -7.24 -5.74
CA TYR A 264 14.63 -6.69 -5.59
C TYR A 264 14.78 -5.34 -6.30
N LYS A 265 14.26 -5.24 -7.52
CA LYS A 265 14.29 -4.01 -8.32
C LYS A 265 13.56 -2.86 -7.61
N ILE A 266 12.38 -3.15 -7.04
CA ILE A 266 11.60 -2.15 -6.31
C ILE A 266 12.23 -1.79 -4.96
N PHE A 267 12.41 -2.77 -4.07
CA PHE A 267 12.79 -2.48 -2.68
C PHE A 267 14.27 -2.14 -2.48
N ALA A 268 15.17 -2.76 -3.26
CA ALA A 268 16.61 -2.56 -3.10
C ALA A 268 17.19 -1.55 -4.09
N LYS A 269 16.69 -1.48 -5.33
CA LYS A 269 17.21 -0.57 -6.37
C LYS A 269 16.37 0.70 -6.54
N LEU A 270 15.14 0.75 -6.02
CA LEU A 270 14.20 1.86 -6.23
C LEU A 270 13.98 2.14 -7.72
N ASP A 271 13.96 1.09 -8.56
CA ASP A 271 13.95 1.19 -10.02
C ASP A 271 12.70 0.51 -10.62
N PRO A 272 11.52 1.14 -10.56
CA PRO A 272 10.29 0.56 -11.11
C PRO A 272 10.30 0.50 -12.65
N THR A 273 9.72 -0.57 -13.23
CA THR A 273 9.50 -0.64 -14.68
C THR A 273 8.09 -0.19 -15.02
N PHE A 274 7.98 0.65 -16.04
CA PHE A 274 6.71 1.16 -16.55
C PHE A 274 6.41 0.50 -17.90
N SER A 275 5.14 0.17 -18.14
CA SER A 275 4.70 -0.23 -19.47
C SER A 275 4.50 1.02 -20.32
N GLU A 276 5.10 1.06 -21.51
CA GLU A 276 4.83 2.10 -22.52
C GLU A 276 3.37 2.02 -23.03
N ASP A 277 2.70 0.88 -22.84
CA ASP A 277 1.35 0.57 -23.31
C ASP A 277 0.31 0.48 -22.18
N ALA A 278 0.59 1.01 -20.98
CA ALA A 278 -0.40 1.05 -19.91
C ALA A 278 -1.53 2.02 -20.24
N THR A 279 -2.44 1.57 -21.09
CA THR A 279 -3.76 2.15 -21.24
C THR A 279 -4.38 2.21 -19.84
N PRO A 280 -4.98 3.35 -19.44
CA PRO A 280 -5.76 3.40 -18.22
C PRO A 280 -6.76 2.24 -18.30
N LEU A 281 -6.89 1.47 -17.22
CA LEU A 281 -7.95 0.48 -17.09
C LEU A 281 -9.30 1.23 -17.10
N SER A 282 -9.76 1.62 -18.28
CA SER A 282 -11.08 2.18 -18.51
C SER A 282 -12.03 1.00 -18.49
N ASN A 283 -12.73 0.85 -17.38
CA ASN A 283 -14.08 0.28 -17.32
C ASN A 283 -14.67 0.71 -15.98
N ASN A 284 -15.01 2.00 -15.90
CA ASN A 284 -15.81 2.53 -14.81
C ASN A 284 -17.25 2.05 -15.01
N VAL A 285 -17.70 1.18 -14.11
CA VAL A 285 -19.11 1.13 -13.76
C VAL A 285 -19.35 2.34 -12.87
N TYR A 286 -19.78 3.45 -13.46
CA TYR A 286 -20.43 4.50 -12.69
C TYR A 286 -21.77 3.92 -12.23
N LEU A 287 -21.95 3.78 -10.92
CA LEU A 287 -23.30 3.67 -10.37
C LEU A 287 -23.86 5.09 -10.37
N ASP A 288 -24.70 5.37 -11.38
CA ASP A 288 -25.60 6.54 -11.40
C ASP A 288 -26.61 6.48 -10.25
#